data_AF-A0A7K2XZA7-F1
#
_entry.id   AF-A0A7K2XZA7-F1
#
_cell.length_a   1.000
_cell.length_b   1.000
_cell.length_c   1.000
_cell.angle_alpha   90.00
_cell.angle_beta   90.00
_cell.angle_gamma   90.00
#
_symmetry.space_group_name_H-M   'P 1'
#
loop_
_entity.id
_entity.type
_entity.pdbx_description
1 polymer ?
#
loop_
_entity_poly.entity_id
_entity_poly.type
_entity_poly.pdbx_seq_one_letter_code
_entity_poly.pdbx_strand_id
1 'polypeptide(L)'
;GPAWNNRNLRELADHVTSPLFFAHIRASTGTAVQQTNCHPFRHGRWMWMHNGSIAGFHAMRRDLTLLVDPALYSDIEGTTDSETMFYLALTFGLERDPPGAVAKMVGLVERVGREHGVEYPVQMTVAVSDGTTVWAFRYSSQGASRSLFYSTRVDALRKLHPDMAFLQEVSDETRLVVSEPLGDLPGAWHEVPESSYGVVHAGADALCPFTPEPV
;
A
#
# COMPACT_ATOMS: atom_id res chain seq x y z
N GLY A 1 13.87 -15.66 -0.79
CA GLY A 1 14.18 -15.81 -2.23
C GLY A 1 13.00 -15.35 -3.06
N PRO A 2 13.18 -15.11 -4.38
CA PRO A 2 12.10 -14.62 -5.23
C PRO A 2 10.96 -15.64 -5.38
N ALA A 3 9.74 -15.16 -5.68
CA ALA A 3 8.54 -15.99 -5.70
C ALA A 3 8.65 -17.18 -6.68
N TRP A 4 9.23 -16.98 -7.87
CA TRP A 4 9.38 -18.02 -8.89
C TRP A 4 10.32 -19.16 -8.50
N ASN A 5 11.14 -18.97 -7.46
CA ASN A 5 12.07 -19.99 -6.97
C ASN A 5 11.77 -20.41 -5.51
N ASN A 6 10.62 -20.02 -4.97
CA ASN A 6 10.22 -20.37 -3.61
C ASN A 6 9.17 -21.48 -3.63
N ARG A 7 9.62 -22.73 -3.48
CA ARG A 7 8.75 -23.91 -3.47
C ARG A 7 7.73 -23.89 -2.32
N ASN A 8 8.15 -23.45 -1.14
CA ASN A 8 7.25 -23.36 0.02
C ASN A 8 6.12 -22.35 -0.25
N LEU A 9 6.43 -21.21 -0.87
CA LEU A 9 5.40 -20.24 -1.25
C LEU A 9 4.39 -20.85 -2.23
N ARG A 10 4.87 -21.60 -3.24
CA ARG A 10 3.99 -22.27 -4.20
C ARG A 10 3.06 -23.27 -3.52
N GLU A 11 3.61 -24.16 -2.71
CA GLU A 11 2.82 -25.19 -2.01
C GLU A 11 1.80 -24.59 -1.03
N LEU A 12 2.17 -23.51 -0.31
CA LEU A 12 1.26 -22.80 0.60
C LEU A 12 0.17 -22.04 -0.17
N ALA A 13 0.52 -21.36 -1.26
CA ALA A 13 -0.45 -20.60 -2.05
C ALA A 13 -1.55 -21.48 -2.64
N ASP A 14 -1.26 -22.75 -2.94
CA ASP A 14 -2.25 -23.72 -3.45
C ASP A 14 -3.28 -24.16 -2.40
N HIS A 15 -3.01 -23.96 -1.10
CA HIS A 15 -3.85 -24.48 0.00
C HIS A 15 -4.42 -23.39 0.93
N VAL A 16 -3.90 -22.17 0.86
CA VAL A 16 -4.34 -21.06 1.72
C VAL A 16 -5.40 -20.24 1.00
N THR A 17 -6.58 -20.15 1.61
CA THR A 17 -7.65 -19.26 1.16
C THR A 17 -7.88 -18.18 2.23
N SER A 18 -8.13 -16.95 1.77
CA SER A 18 -8.44 -15.82 2.65
C SER A 18 -9.41 -14.88 1.96
N PRO A 19 -10.38 -14.29 2.68
CA PRO A 19 -11.24 -13.24 2.11
C PRO A 19 -10.47 -11.94 1.82
N LEU A 20 -9.28 -11.76 2.41
CA LEU A 20 -8.42 -10.60 2.22
C LEU A 20 -6.95 -11.00 2.33
N PHE A 21 -6.14 -10.68 1.33
CA PHE A 21 -4.70 -10.90 1.39
C PHE A 21 -3.95 -9.82 0.62
N PHE A 22 -2.70 -9.62 1.03
CA PHE A 22 -1.75 -8.68 0.44
C PHE A 22 -0.56 -9.46 -0.12
N ALA A 23 -0.19 -9.17 -1.37
CA ALA A 23 0.96 -9.77 -2.04
C ALA A 23 1.82 -8.69 -2.69
N HIS A 24 3.13 -8.73 -2.43
CA HIS A 24 4.06 -7.71 -2.91
C HIS A 24 5.39 -8.33 -3.34
N ILE A 25 5.81 -8.05 -4.57
CA ILE A 25 7.15 -8.41 -5.05
C ILE A 25 8.04 -7.18 -4.88
N ARG A 26 9.05 -7.27 -4.02
CA ARG A 26 9.96 -6.16 -3.76
C ARG A 26 11.10 -6.13 -4.79
N ALA A 27 11.23 -5.02 -5.50
CA ALA A 27 12.47 -4.58 -6.12
C ALA A 27 13.19 -3.64 -5.12
N SER A 28 14.43 -3.95 -4.72
CA SER A 28 15.13 -3.14 -3.71
C SER A 28 15.52 -1.77 -4.27
N THR A 29 15.22 -0.71 -3.50
CA THR A 29 15.59 0.69 -3.77
C THR A 29 16.86 1.12 -3.03
N GLY A 30 17.76 0.17 -2.72
CA GLY A 30 19.07 0.45 -2.09
C GLY A 30 19.19 -0.03 -0.64
N THR A 31 18.14 -0.60 -0.06
CA THR A 31 18.18 -1.26 1.26
C THR A 31 18.52 -2.75 1.11
N ALA A 32 19.09 -3.36 2.16
CA ALA A 32 19.51 -4.74 2.14
C ALA A 32 18.36 -5.70 1.77
N VAL A 33 18.70 -6.79 1.08
CA VAL A 33 17.78 -7.90 0.78
C VAL A 33 17.63 -8.73 2.06
N GLN A 34 16.71 -8.29 2.92
CA GLN A 34 16.41 -8.88 4.21
C GLN A 34 14.90 -9.00 4.37
N GLN A 35 14.45 -10.02 5.10
CA GLN A 35 13.03 -10.30 5.31
C GLN A 35 12.32 -9.17 6.06
N THR A 36 12.99 -8.54 7.03
CA THR A 36 12.47 -7.38 7.78
C THR A 36 12.25 -6.16 6.90
N ASN A 37 12.78 -6.13 5.67
CA ASN A 37 12.55 -5.07 4.69
C ASN A 37 11.52 -5.47 3.62
N CYS A 38 10.77 -6.55 3.81
CA CYS A 38 9.80 -7.06 2.83
C CYS A 38 8.37 -6.84 3.32
N HIS A 39 7.56 -6.22 2.46
CA HIS A 39 6.13 -6.12 2.63
C HIS A 39 5.43 -7.50 2.73
N PRO A 40 4.24 -7.55 3.36
CA PRO A 40 3.59 -6.47 4.10
C PRO A 40 4.20 -6.27 5.50
N PHE A 41 4.31 -5.01 5.93
CA PHE A 41 4.58 -4.68 7.34
C PHE A 41 3.31 -4.88 8.17
N ARG A 42 3.46 -5.18 9.46
CA ARG A 42 2.33 -5.54 10.34
C ARG A 42 2.48 -4.96 11.74
N HIS A 43 1.37 -4.52 12.32
CA HIS A 43 1.26 -4.17 13.73
C HIS A 43 -0.14 -4.54 14.24
N GLY A 44 -0.22 -5.47 15.18
CA GLY A 44 -1.50 -6.05 15.59
C GLY A 44 -2.26 -6.65 14.40
N ARG A 45 -3.45 -6.13 14.11
CA ARG A 45 -4.28 -6.53 12.95
C ARG A 45 -3.98 -5.77 11.67
N TRP A 46 -3.18 -4.71 11.75
CA TRP A 46 -2.92 -3.81 10.64
C TRP A 46 -1.84 -4.37 9.73
N MET A 47 -2.07 -4.25 8.43
CA MET A 47 -1.11 -4.60 7.38
C MET A 47 -0.84 -3.40 6.49
N TRP A 48 0.40 -3.25 6.03
CA TRP A 48 0.82 -2.13 5.19
C TRP A 48 1.72 -2.59 4.04
N MET A 49 1.40 -2.13 2.82
CA MET A 49 2.23 -2.25 1.63
C MET A 49 2.45 -0.88 1.02
N HIS A 50 3.67 -0.63 0.54
CA HIS A 50 4.03 0.61 -0.12
C HIS A 50 4.84 0.32 -1.39
N ASN A 51 4.43 0.90 -2.50
CA ASN A 51 5.19 0.94 -3.74
C ASN A 51 5.51 2.40 -4.08
N GLY A 52 6.79 2.73 -3.98
CA GLY A 52 7.24 4.11 -4.06
C GLY A 52 8.57 4.29 -3.35
N SER A 53 8.83 5.53 -2.93
CA SER A 53 10.01 5.85 -2.13
C SER A 53 9.86 7.22 -1.47
N ILE A 54 10.56 7.40 -0.35
CA ILE A 54 10.89 8.73 0.16
C ILE A 54 12.23 9.17 -0.45
N ALA A 55 12.22 10.20 -1.30
CA ALA A 55 13.44 10.75 -1.89
C ALA A 55 14.31 11.37 -0.79
N GLY A 56 15.61 11.03 -0.75
CA GLY A 56 16.51 11.52 0.30
C GLY A 56 16.30 10.86 1.67
N PHE A 57 15.56 9.75 1.75
CA PHE A 57 15.22 9.09 3.02
C PHE A 57 16.42 8.86 3.94
N HIS A 58 17.58 8.46 3.42
CA HIS A 58 18.76 8.20 4.27
C HIS A 58 19.18 9.43 5.10
N ALA A 59 19.08 10.64 4.53
CA ALA A 59 19.39 11.87 5.25
C ALA A 59 18.32 12.20 6.30
N MET A 60 17.05 11.96 5.97
CA MET A 60 15.89 12.28 6.82
C MET A 60 15.53 11.20 7.83
N ARG A 61 16.06 9.98 7.68
CA ARG A 61 15.62 8.79 8.41
C ARG A 61 15.63 9.02 9.91
N ARG A 62 16.70 9.61 10.43
CA ARG A 62 16.82 9.89 11.87
C ARG A 62 15.67 10.77 12.34
N ASP A 63 15.40 11.86 11.63
CA ASP A 63 14.42 12.86 12.05
C ASP A 63 12.99 12.31 11.93
N LEU A 64 12.71 11.53 10.88
CA LEU A 64 11.43 10.83 10.73
C LEU A 64 11.23 9.76 11.81
N THR A 65 12.25 8.93 12.09
CA THR A 65 12.11 7.82 13.05
C THR A 65 11.99 8.33 14.49
N LEU A 66 12.61 9.47 14.83
CA LEU A 66 12.48 10.10 16.16
C LEU A 66 11.09 10.70 16.42
N LEU A 67 10.27 10.87 15.38
CA LEU A 67 8.89 11.34 15.48
C LEU A 67 7.86 10.20 15.58
N VAL A 68 8.30 8.95 15.45
CA VAL A 68 7.46 7.79 15.77
C VAL A 68 7.19 7.77 17.27
N ASP A 69 5.97 7.42 17.66
CA ASP A 69 5.60 7.23 19.07
C ASP A 69 6.65 6.33 19.77
N PRO A 70 7.23 6.77 20.91
CA PRO A 70 8.20 5.96 21.64
C PRO A 70 7.72 4.54 21.97
N ALA A 71 6.42 4.33 22.16
CA ALA A 71 5.84 3.02 22.43
C ALA A 71 5.86 2.08 21.21
N LEU A 72 5.96 2.63 19.99
CA LEU A 72 6.00 1.89 18.73
C LEU A 72 7.43 1.73 18.18
N TYR A 73 8.38 2.57 18.63
CA TYR A 73 9.72 2.64 18.07
C TYR A 73 10.46 1.30 18.13
N SER A 74 10.28 0.52 19.20
CA SER A 74 10.93 -0.79 19.37
C SER A 74 10.49 -1.84 18.35
N ASP A 75 9.34 -1.63 17.71
CA ASP A 75 8.74 -2.60 16.79
C ASP A 75 9.20 -2.38 15.34
N ILE A 76 10.00 -1.35 15.08
CA ILE A 76 10.66 -1.12 13.78
C ILE A 76 11.85 -2.09 13.67
N GLU A 77 11.74 -3.07 12.78
CA GLU A 77 12.77 -4.11 12.61
C GLU A 77 13.68 -3.86 11.40
N GLY A 78 13.14 -3.23 10.36
CA GLY A 78 13.81 -2.96 9.12
C GLY A 78 14.46 -1.58 9.08
N THR A 79 14.79 -1.19 7.85
CA THR A 79 15.52 0.04 7.54
C THR A 79 14.91 0.80 6.37
N THR A 80 13.70 0.43 5.97
CA THR A 80 13.01 1.00 4.81
C THR A 80 12.24 2.25 5.17
N ASP A 81 12.12 3.15 4.21
CA ASP A 81 11.16 4.26 4.23
C ASP A 81 9.72 3.77 4.45
N SER A 82 9.38 2.67 3.81
CA SER A 82 8.06 2.05 3.80
C SER A 82 7.59 1.64 5.20
N GLU A 83 8.49 1.08 6.01
CA GLU A 83 8.22 0.75 7.41
C GLU A 83 8.12 2.02 8.27
N THR A 84 9.02 2.99 8.06
CA THR A 84 8.94 4.28 8.77
C THR A 84 7.62 5.00 8.47
N MET A 85 7.13 4.98 7.22
CA MET A 85 5.82 5.51 6.85
C MET A 85 4.69 4.81 7.61
N PHE A 86 4.74 3.48 7.72
CA PHE A 86 3.72 2.72 8.45
C PHE A 86 3.66 3.11 9.93
N TYR A 87 4.82 3.19 10.60
CA TYR A 87 4.89 3.55 12.01
C TYR A 87 4.56 5.03 12.30
N LEU A 88 4.88 5.93 11.37
CA LEU A 88 4.40 7.31 11.44
C LEU A 88 2.87 7.37 11.29
N ALA A 89 2.28 6.60 10.36
CA ALA A 89 0.82 6.54 10.24
C ALA A 89 0.17 5.99 11.52
N LEU A 90 0.72 4.93 12.12
CA LEU A 90 0.26 4.42 13.43
C LEU A 90 0.32 5.52 14.51
N THR A 91 1.44 6.24 14.58
CA THR A 91 1.62 7.40 15.49
C THR A 91 0.53 8.46 15.28
N PHE A 92 0.14 8.73 14.04
CA PHE A 92 -0.92 9.69 13.71
C PHE A 92 -2.35 9.15 13.81
N GLY A 93 -2.53 7.93 14.33
CA GLY A 93 -3.84 7.38 14.63
C GLY A 93 -4.45 6.56 13.49
N LEU A 94 -3.61 5.84 12.72
CA LEU A 94 -4.05 4.92 11.66
C LEU A 94 -5.18 4.00 12.13
N GLU A 95 -5.15 3.57 13.39
CA GLU A 95 -6.16 2.65 13.93
C GLU A 95 -7.56 3.25 14.10
N ARG A 96 -7.67 4.58 14.05
CA ARG A 96 -8.91 5.34 14.27
C ARG A 96 -9.40 6.04 13.01
N ASP A 97 -8.47 6.61 12.25
CA ASP A 97 -8.75 7.39 11.04
C ASP A 97 -7.63 7.12 10.01
N PRO A 98 -7.73 6.02 9.22
CA PRO A 98 -6.68 5.67 8.28
C PRO A 98 -6.39 6.76 7.24
N PRO A 99 -7.39 7.40 6.59
CA PRO A 99 -7.13 8.49 5.66
C PRO A 99 -6.41 9.68 6.31
N GLY A 100 -6.89 10.16 7.46
CA GLY A 100 -6.26 11.30 8.14
C GLY A 100 -4.86 10.99 8.67
N ALA A 101 -4.64 9.77 9.16
CA ALA A 101 -3.31 9.34 9.60
C ALA A 101 -2.29 9.27 8.46
N VAL A 102 -2.69 8.76 7.30
CA VAL A 102 -1.84 8.75 6.10
C VAL A 102 -1.61 10.17 5.59
N ALA A 103 -2.62 11.03 5.59
CA ALA A 103 -2.48 12.44 5.22
C ALA A 103 -1.46 13.19 6.08
N LYS A 104 -1.53 13.01 7.41
CA LYS A 104 -0.58 13.58 8.38
C LYS A 104 0.83 13.02 8.22
N MET A 105 0.95 11.72 8.00
CA MET A 105 2.24 11.08 7.73
C MET A 105 2.90 11.68 6.48
N VAL A 106 2.14 11.84 5.39
CA VAL A 106 2.67 12.47 4.17
C VAL A 106 3.05 13.92 4.42
N GLY A 107 2.18 14.70 5.06
CA GLY A 107 2.49 16.10 5.36
C GLY A 107 3.72 16.26 6.26
N LEU A 108 3.97 15.33 7.18
CA LEU A 108 5.21 15.26 7.95
C LEU A 108 6.42 15.03 7.03
N VAL A 109 6.37 14.01 6.18
CA VAL A 109 7.48 13.66 5.29
C VAL A 109 7.77 14.82 4.34
N GLU A 110 6.76 15.50 3.84
CA GLU A 110 6.93 16.69 3.00
C GLU A 110 7.54 17.88 3.74
N ARG A 111 7.17 18.09 5.01
CA ARG A 111 7.80 19.12 5.85
C ARG A 111 9.28 18.81 6.07
N VAL A 112 9.61 17.60 6.51
CA VAL A 112 11.01 17.19 6.76
C VAL A 112 11.82 17.18 5.46
N GLY A 113 11.21 16.78 4.33
CA GLY A 113 11.80 16.87 3.01
C GLY A 113 12.22 18.30 2.64
N ARG A 114 11.32 19.26 2.82
CA ARG A 114 11.62 20.68 2.58
C ARG A 114 12.72 21.20 3.49
N GLU A 115 12.74 20.81 4.77
CA GLU A 115 13.82 21.17 5.72
C GLU A 115 15.19 20.65 5.26
N HIS A 116 15.21 19.53 4.51
CA HIS A 116 16.41 18.94 3.92
C HIS A 116 16.67 19.37 2.47
N GLY A 117 15.90 20.32 1.93
CA GLY A 117 16.04 20.78 0.54
C GLY A 117 15.60 19.76 -0.52
N VAL A 118 14.77 18.77 -0.16
CA VAL A 118 14.17 17.81 -1.07
C VAL A 118 12.83 18.36 -1.57
N GLU A 119 12.76 18.70 -2.85
CA GLU A 119 11.57 19.34 -3.46
C GLU A 119 10.35 18.41 -3.53
N TYR A 120 10.57 17.16 -3.95
CA TYR A 120 9.50 16.16 -4.11
C TYR A 120 9.80 14.89 -3.29
N PRO A 121 9.62 14.93 -1.96
CA PRO A 121 10.07 13.86 -1.08
C PRO A 121 9.21 12.60 -1.16
N VAL A 122 7.93 12.67 -1.55
CA VAL A 122 7.03 11.51 -1.52
C VAL A 122 6.65 11.05 -2.91
N GLN A 123 6.77 9.74 -3.14
CA GLN A 123 6.10 9.03 -4.23
C GLN A 123 5.53 7.74 -3.64
N MET A 124 4.21 7.56 -3.64
CA MET A 124 3.59 6.43 -2.97
C MET A 124 2.33 5.92 -3.67
N THR A 125 2.25 4.60 -3.80
CA THR A 125 1.00 3.88 -3.75
C THR A 125 1.01 3.01 -2.50
N VAL A 126 -0.01 3.13 -1.66
CA VAL A 126 -0.08 2.43 -0.37
C VAL A 126 -1.34 1.59 -0.34
N ALA A 127 -1.22 0.37 0.17
CA ALA A 127 -2.37 -0.44 0.58
C ALA A 127 -2.25 -0.70 2.08
N VAL A 128 -3.29 -0.34 2.83
CA VAL A 128 -3.39 -0.60 4.26
C VAL A 128 -4.69 -1.32 4.57
N SER A 129 -4.67 -2.21 5.55
CA SER A 129 -5.86 -2.96 5.96
C SER A 129 -5.85 -3.24 7.45
N ASP A 130 -7.05 -3.29 8.06
CA ASP A 130 -7.29 -3.75 9.43
C ASP A 130 -7.70 -5.23 9.51
N GLY A 131 -7.69 -5.93 8.37
CA GLY A 131 -8.16 -7.32 8.21
C GLY A 131 -9.58 -7.43 7.64
N THR A 132 -10.35 -6.34 7.56
CA THR A 132 -11.72 -6.33 7.01
C THR A 132 -11.94 -5.27 5.95
N THR A 133 -11.25 -4.14 6.07
CA THR A 133 -11.31 -3.02 5.13
C THR A 133 -9.93 -2.82 4.51
N VAL A 134 -9.89 -2.42 3.24
CA VAL A 134 -8.67 -2.01 2.54
C VAL A 134 -8.79 -0.54 2.18
N TRP A 135 -7.77 0.25 2.51
CA TRP A 135 -7.59 1.59 1.99
C TRP A 135 -6.39 1.59 1.03
N ALA A 136 -6.59 2.12 -0.16
CA ALA A 136 -5.59 2.15 -1.21
C ALA A 136 -5.34 3.59 -1.65
N PHE A 137 -4.14 4.11 -1.45
CA PHE A 137 -3.76 5.50 -1.71
C PHE A 137 -2.87 5.60 -2.95
N ARG A 138 -3.04 6.67 -3.73
CA ARG A 138 -2.13 7.06 -4.80
C ARG A 138 -1.79 8.54 -4.66
N TYR A 139 -0.52 8.85 -4.43
CA TYR A 139 -0.06 10.22 -4.24
C TYR A 139 1.46 10.38 -4.43
N SER A 140 1.87 11.53 -4.95
CA SER A 140 3.25 11.98 -4.93
C SER A 140 3.31 13.48 -4.85
N SER A 141 4.37 14.01 -4.23
CA SER A 141 4.62 15.44 -4.14
C SER A 141 4.79 16.08 -5.53
N GLN A 142 5.23 15.30 -6.53
CA GLN A 142 5.44 15.75 -7.90
C GLN A 142 4.16 15.71 -8.77
N GLY A 143 3.10 15.05 -8.31
CA GLY A 143 1.89 14.82 -9.12
C GLY A 143 2.10 13.86 -10.29
N ALA A 144 3.11 12.99 -10.20
CA ALA A 144 3.47 11.99 -11.20
C ALA A 144 3.66 10.62 -10.52
N SER A 145 2.59 10.15 -9.88
CA SER A 145 2.65 8.93 -9.05
C SER A 145 2.75 7.67 -9.88
N ARG A 146 3.38 6.64 -9.29
CA ARG A 146 3.30 5.26 -9.78
C ARG A 146 1.85 4.86 -9.96
N SER A 147 1.64 3.95 -10.90
CA SER A 147 0.30 3.47 -11.23
C SER A 147 -0.28 2.63 -10.10
N LEU A 148 -1.60 2.69 -9.99
CA LEU A 148 -2.41 1.85 -9.14
C LEU A 148 -3.74 1.67 -9.86
N PHE A 149 -4.24 0.44 -9.90
CA PHE A 149 -5.47 0.08 -10.57
C PHE A 149 -6.37 -0.68 -9.62
N TYR A 150 -7.66 -0.53 -9.81
CA TYR A 150 -8.67 -1.39 -9.20
C TYR A 150 -9.50 -2.08 -10.28
N SER A 151 -9.97 -3.28 -9.96
CA SER A 151 -10.80 -4.03 -10.89
C SER A 151 -12.21 -3.45 -10.98
N THR A 152 -12.82 -3.54 -12.15
CA THR A 152 -14.27 -3.49 -12.30
C THR A 152 -14.91 -4.54 -11.38
N ARG A 153 -16.16 -4.31 -10.99
CA ARG A 153 -16.91 -5.29 -10.18
C ARG A 153 -16.91 -6.66 -10.85
N VAL A 154 -16.73 -7.71 -10.06
CA VAL A 154 -16.61 -9.09 -10.56
C VAL A 154 -17.87 -9.53 -11.32
N ASP A 155 -19.05 -9.13 -10.90
CA ASP A 155 -20.31 -9.43 -11.60
C ASP A 155 -20.36 -8.88 -13.03
N ALA A 156 -19.78 -7.70 -13.26
CA ALA A 156 -19.61 -7.12 -14.58
C ALA A 156 -18.47 -7.82 -15.36
N LEU A 157 -17.35 -8.13 -14.70
CA LEU A 157 -16.24 -8.86 -15.32
C LEU A 157 -16.66 -10.24 -15.82
N ARG A 158 -17.45 -11.00 -15.06
CA ARG A 158 -17.97 -12.31 -15.50
C ARG A 158 -18.83 -12.21 -16.75
N LYS A 159 -19.55 -11.11 -16.95
CA LYS A 159 -20.35 -10.88 -18.17
C LYS A 159 -19.47 -10.58 -19.38
N LEU A 160 -18.36 -9.88 -19.16
CA LEU A 160 -17.40 -9.53 -20.22
C LEU A 160 -16.47 -10.69 -20.58
N HIS A 161 -16.11 -11.52 -19.59
CA HIS A 161 -15.10 -12.59 -19.70
C HIS A 161 -15.61 -13.90 -19.07
N PRO A 162 -16.66 -14.54 -19.63
CA PRO A 162 -17.31 -15.71 -19.02
C PRO A 162 -16.45 -16.97 -19.00
N ASP A 163 -15.39 -17.03 -19.81
CA ASP A 163 -14.44 -18.12 -19.97
C ASP A 163 -13.36 -18.15 -18.87
N MET A 164 -13.24 -17.11 -18.05
CA MET A 164 -12.27 -17.07 -16.95
C MET A 164 -12.78 -17.82 -15.70
N ALA A 165 -12.25 -19.03 -15.52
CA ALA A 165 -12.62 -19.92 -14.41
C ALA A 165 -12.49 -19.27 -13.02
N PHE A 166 -11.41 -18.53 -12.75
CA PHE A 166 -11.20 -17.93 -11.43
C PHE A 166 -12.28 -16.90 -11.06
N LEU A 167 -12.89 -16.21 -12.04
CA LEU A 167 -13.95 -15.26 -11.77
C LEU A 167 -15.20 -15.95 -11.21
N GLN A 168 -15.42 -17.23 -11.54
CA GLN A 168 -16.55 -18.03 -11.05
C GLN A 168 -16.38 -18.49 -9.60
N GLU A 169 -15.15 -18.48 -9.08
CA GLU A 169 -14.80 -18.96 -7.74
C GLU A 169 -14.79 -17.85 -6.68
N VAL A 170 -14.69 -16.59 -7.12
CA VAL A 170 -14.64 -15.42 -6.23
C VAL A 170 -16.02 -14.77 -6.07
N SER A 171 -16.25 -14.01 -5.00
CA SER A 171 -17.52 -13.31 -4.76
C SER A 171 -17.74 -12.12 -5.71
N ASP A 172 -19.00 -11.73 -5.93
CA ASP A 172 -19.34 -10.50 -6.68
C ASP A 172 -18.80 -9.23 -5.99
N GLU A 173 -18.61 -9.31 -4.67
CA GLU A 173 -18.02 -8.24 -3.86
C GLU A 173 -16.48 -8.22 -3.91
N THR A 174 -15.85 -9.21 -4.53
CA THR A 174 -14.39 -9.25 -4.65
C THR A 174 -13.89 -8.03 -5.44
N ARG A 175 -12.79 -7.45 -4.97
CA ARG A 175 -12.05 -6.38 -5.62
C ARG A 175 -10.59 -6.75 -5.69
N LEU A 176 -9.96 -6.46 -6.83
CA LEU A 176 -8.52 -6.55 -6.99
C LEU A 176 -7.95 -5.14 -7.05
N VAL A 177 -6.90 -4.89 -6.29
CA VAL A 177 -6.11 -3.65 -6.36
C VAL A 177 -4.68 -4.04 -6.70
N VAL A 178 -4.15 -3.50 -7.78
CA VAL A 178 -2.87 -3.93 -8.37
C VAL A 178 -2.05 -2.72 -8.83
N SER A 179 -0.73 -2.82 -8.81
CA SER A 179 0.13 -1.75 -9.34
C SER A 179 0.12 -1.69 -10.87
N GLU A 180 -0.11 -2.83 -11.53
CA GLU A 180 -0.19 -2.98 -12.98
C GLU A 180 -1.32 -3.96 -13.34
N PRO A 181 -2.07 -3.73 -14.43
CA PRO A 181 -3.14 -4.62 -14.86
C PRO A 181 -2.68 -6.07 -15.02
N LEU A 182 -3.43 -7.02 -14.46
CA LEU A 182 -3.15 -8.45 -14.64
C LEU A 182 -3.87 -8.97 -15.89
N GLY A 183 -3.09 -9.54 -16.81
CA GLY A 183 -3.60 -10.13 -18.05
C GLY A 183 -4.13 -9.11 -19.05
N ASP A 184 -4.46 -9.58 -20.25
CA ASP A 184 -5.15 -8.77 -21.26
C ASP A 184 -6.66 -8.90 -21.05
N LEU A 185 -7.20 -8.06 -20.16
CA LEU A 185 -8.61 -8.03 -19.79
C LEU A 185 -9.22 -6.67 -20.15
N PRO A 186 -9.68 -6.49 -21.40
CA PRO A 186 -10.34 -5.27 -21.83
C PRO A 186 -11.50 -4.89 -20.90
N GLY A 187 -11.50 -3.63 -20.46
CA GLY A 187 -12.54 -3.06 -19.61
C GLY A 187 -12.51 -3.51 -18.16
N ALA A 188 -11.48 -4.26 -17.72
CA ALA A 188 -11.42 -4.79 -16.36
C ALA A 188 -10.73 -3.91 -15.33
N TRP A 189 -9.93 -2.95 -15.77
CA TRP A 189 -9.04 -2.18 -14.91
C TRP A 189 -9.32 -0.70 -15.02
N HIS A 190 -9.45 -0.06 -13.86
CA HIS A 190 -9.60 1.38 -13.73
C HIS A 190 -8.38 1.92 -13.01
N GLU A 191 -7.72 2.92 -13.60
CA GLU A 191 -6.61 3.61 -12.93
C GLU A 191 -7.17 4.43 -11.77
N VAL A 192 -6.53 4.31 -10.60
CA VAL A 192 -6.79 5.17 -9.45
C VAL A 192 -6.30 6.58 -9.78
N PRO A 193 -7.12 7.63 -9.69
CA PRO A 193 -6.70 8.99 -9.97
C PRO A 193 -5.52 9.45 -9.11
N GLU A 194 -4.70 10.36 -9.64
CA GLU A 194 -3.68 11.06 -8.86
C GLU A 194 -4.29 11.77 -7.65
N SER A 195 -3.59 11.80 -6.53
CA SER A 195 -4.05 12.42 -5.27
C SER A 195 -5.44 11.93 -4.85
N SER A 196 -5.62 10.62 -4.80
CA SER A 196 -6.87 9.99 -4.35
C SER A 196 -6.61 8.75 -3.50
N TYR A 197 -7.65 8.32 -2.78
CA TYR A 197 -7.65 7.03 -2.11
C TYR A 197 -8.98 6.31 -2.30
N GLY A 198 -8.90 4.99 -2.46
CA GLY A 198 -10.04 4.09 -2.49
C GLY A 198 -10.25 3.42 -1.12
N VAL A 199 -11.50 3.11 -0.81
CA VAL A 199 -11.89 2.28 0.35
C VAL A 199 -12.68 1.09 -0.17
N VAL A 200 -12.26 -0.11 0.22
CA VAL A 200 -12.93 -1.37 -0.12
C VAL A 200 -13.30 -2.09 1.17
N HIS A 201 -14.59 -2.32 1.35
CA HIS A 201 -15.15 -3.15 2.43
C HIS A 201 -16.47 -3.77 1.95
N ALA A 202 -17.05 -4.66 2.76
CA ALA A 202 -18.33 -5.28 2.44
C ALA A 202 -19.41 -4.22 2.11
N GLY A 203 -20.15 -4.45 1.02
CA GLY A 203 -21.18 -3.52 0.53
C GLY A 203 -20.70 -2.54 -0.54
N ALA A 204 -20.17 -1.37 -0.12
CA ALA A 204 -19.88 -0.26 -1.03
C ALA A 204 -18.43 0.20 -0.95
N ASP A 205 -17.83 0.36 -2.12
CA ASP A 205 -16.51 0.97 -2.28
C ASP A 205 -16.65 2.49 -2.40
N ALA A 206 -15.64 3.22 -1.95
CA ALA A 206 -15.56 4.66 -2.10
C ALA A 206 -14.25 5.06 -2.80
N LEU A 207 -14.30 6.15 -3.56
CA LEU A 207 -13.11 6.81 -4.10
C LEU A 207 -13.17 8.28 -3.69
N CYS A 208 -12.16 8.71 -2.94
CA CYS A 208 -12.11 10.02 -2.30
C CYS A 208 -10.86 10.79 -2.74
N PRO A 209 -10.90 12.13 -2.80
CA PRO A 209 -9.69 12.92 -2.96
C PRO A 209 -8.76 12.72 -1.76
N PHE A 210 -7.45 12.79 -2.00
CA PHE A 210 -6.42 12.73 -0.99
C PHE A 210 -5.62 14.04 -1.00
N THR A 211 -5.33 14.57 0.19
CA THR A 211 -4.48 15.76 0.34
C THR A 211 -3.66 15.60 1.63
N PRO A 212 -2.35 15.87 1.60
CA PRO A 212 -1.54 15.85 2.82
C PRO A 212 -2.05 16.85 3.86
N GLU A 213 -1.92 16.48 5.14
CA GLU A 213 -2.30 17.33 6.27
C GLU A 213 -1.05 17.81 7.02
N PRO A 214 -0.98 19.09 7.40
CA PRO A 214 0.12 19.59 8.21
C PRO A 214 0.09 18.97 9.62
N VAL A 215 1.29 18.74 10.19
CA VAL A 215 1.50 18.26 11.56
C VAL A 215 2.41 19.19 12.35
#